data_AF-A0A401MU50-F1
#
_entry.id   AF-A0A401MU50-F1
#
_cell.length_a   1.000
_cell.length_b   1.000
_cell.length_c   1.000
_cell.angle_alpha   90.00
_cell.angle_beta   90.00
_cell.angle_gamma   90.00
#
_symmetry.space_group_name_H-M   'P 1'
#
loop_
_entity.id
_entity.type
_entity.pdbx_description
1 polymer ?
#
loop_
_entity_poly.entity_id
_entity_poly.type
_entity_poly.pdbx_seq_one_letter_code
_entity_poly.pdbx_strand_id
1 'polypeptide(L)'
;MSARLTAWRLPGEVCADAVLLVSELVTNAVRHTLSTRVLCGIGLVTDGCLRLEVHDHGRPGHGLPRREPCAGDEGGRGLLLVEGLADAWGVDRSRLTGGNAVWANLTV
;
A
#
# COMPACT_ATOMS: atom_id res chain seq x y z
N MET A 1 0.76 -13.48 -0.58
CA MET A 1 1.50 -12.50 -1.41
C MET A 1 2.68 -13.14 -2.13
N SER A 2 3.66 -13.68 -1.39
CA SER A 2 4.93 -14.19 -1.96
C SER A 2 4.74 -15.25 -3.06
N ALA A 3 3.79 -16.17 -2.92
CA ALA A 3 3.49 -17.17 -3.95
C ALA A 3 3.06 -16.58 -5.32
N ARG A 4 2.38 -15.43 -5.35
CA ARG A 4 1.99 -14.76 -6.62
C ARG A 4 3.19 -14.04 -7.26
N LEU A 5 4.05 -13.44 -6.45
CA LEU A 5 5.29 -12.81 -6.91
C LEU A 5 6.24 -13.84 -7.54
N THR A 6 6.39 -14.99 -6.88
CA THR A 6 7.16 -16.12 -7.43
C THR A 6 6.55 -16.66 -8.71
N ALA A 7 5.21 -16.76 -8.79
CA ALA A 7 4.52 -17.20 -10.00
C ALA A 7 4.72 -16.26 -11.19
N TRP A 8 4.85 -14.96 -10.95
CA TRP A 8 5.17 -13.97 -11.99
C TRP A 8 6.66 -13.91 -12.36
N ARG A 9 7.52 -14.66 -11.66
CA ARG A 9 8.97 -14.73 -11.90
C ARG A 9 9.66 -13.36 -11.86
N LEU A 10 9.20 -12.48 -10.97
CA LEU A 10 9.79 -11.15 -10.80
C LEU A 10 11.20 -11.24 -10.21
N PRO A 11 12.07 -10.23 -10.45
CA PRO A 11 13.37 -10.14 -9.79
C PRO A 11 13.23 -10.19 -8.25
N GLY A 12 14.25 -10.74 -7.58
CA GLY A 12 14.25 -10.87 -6.12
C GLY A 12 14.14 -9.53 -5.38
N GLU A 13 14.76 -8.49 -5.93
CA GLU A 13 14.70 -7.11 -5.41
C GLU A 13 13.28 -6.54 -5.49
N VAL A 14 12.63 -6.63 -6.66
CA VAL A 14 11.23 -6.22 -6.86
C VAL A 14 10.28 -6.97 -5.90
N CYS A 15 10.55 -8.25 -5.64
CA CYS A 15 9.77 -9.02 -4.67
C CYS A 15 9.96 -8.51 -3.24
N ALA A 16 11.18 -8.17 -2.84
CA ALA A 16 11.49 -7.63 -1.53
C ALA A 16 10.84 -6.25 -1.34
N ASP A 17 10.96 -5.37 -2.33
CA ASP A 17 10.37 -4.04 -2.32
C ASP A 17 8.83 -4.10 -2.26
N ALA A 18 8.21 -5.00 -3.03
CA ALA A 18 6.77 -5.20 -2.97
C ALA A 18 6.27 -5.68 -1.60
N VAL A 19 7.01 -6.58 -0.96
CA VAL A 19 6.68 -7.06 0.39
C VAL A 19 6.81 -5.94 1.41
N LEU A 20 7.88 -5.14 1.31
CA LEU A 20 8.15 -4.03 2.22
C LEU A 20 7.10 -2.92 2.08
N LEU A 21 6.79 -2.52 0.84
CA LEU A 21 5.72 -1.56 0.55
C LEU A 21 4.39 -1.98 1.17
N VAL A 22 3.99 -3.25 0.99
CA VAL A 22 2.72 -3.71 1.56
C VAL A 22 2.76 -3.76 3.08
N SER A 23 3.88 -4.14 3.69
CA SER A 23 4.03 -4.12 5.15
C SER A 23 3.81 -2.72 5.72
N GLU A 24 4.40 -1.70 5.09
CA GLU A 24 4.22 -0.30 5.49
C GLU A 24 2.79 0.18 5.26
N LEU A 25 2.20 -0.12 4.09
CA LEU A 25 0.82 0.26 3.77
C LEU A 25 -0.19 -0.38 4.74
N VAL A 26 -0.02 -1.66 5.08
CA VAL A 26 -0.87 -2.36 6.06
C VAL A 26 -0.65 -1.80 7.47
N THR A 27 0.60 -1.58 7.88
CA THR A 27 0.92 -0.98 9.18
C THR A 27 0.25 0.38 9.34
N ASN A 28 0.33 1.21 8.30
CA ASN A 28 -0.34 2.51 8.28
C ASN A 28 -1.87 2.36 8.35
N ALA A 29 -2.45 1.45 7.57
CA ALA A 29 -3.89 1.19 7.61
C ALA A 29 -4.37 0.71 8.99
N VAL A 30 -3.63 -0.17 9.66
CA VAL A 30 -3.98 -0.69 10.99
C VAL A 30 -3.80 0.38 12.08
N ARG A 31 -2.74 1.18 12.02
CA ARG A 31 -2.46 2.21 13.05
C ARG A 31 -3.41 3.41 12.95
N HIS A 32 -3.82 3.77 11.75
CA HIS A 32 -4.52 5.03 11.49
C HIS A 32 -5.99 4.86 11.09
N THR A 33 -6.49 3.64 10.93
CA THR A 33 -7.91 3.40 10.68
C THR A 33 -8.51 2.58 11.82
N LEU A 34 -9.80 2.81 12.11
CA LEU A 34 -10.56 2.00 13.08
C LEU A 34 -11.05 0.67 12.48
N SER A 35 -10.44 0.23 11.37
CA SER A 35 -10.91 -0.93 10.62
C SER A 35 -10.51 -2.22 11.31
N THR A 36 -11.47 -3.11 11.55
CA THR A 36 -11.22 -4.45 12.09
C THR A 36 -10.72 -5.43 11.04
N ARG A 37 -10.77 -5.05 9.76
CA ARG A 37 -10.33 -5.85 8.62
C ARG A 37 -9.65 -4.95 7.59
N VAL A 38 -8.61 -5.51 6.99
CA VAL A 38 -7.86 -4.90 5.88
C VAL A 38 -7.74 -5.93 4.77
N LEU A 39 -8.02 -5.54 3.53
CA LEU A 39 -7.84 -6.39 2.35
C LEU A 39 -6.59 -5.94 1.61
N CYS A 40 -5.75 -6.90 1.24
CA CYS A 40 -4.53 -6.63 0.47
C CYS A 40 -4.68 -7.21 -0.95
N GLY A 41 -4.50 -6.34 -1.94
CA GLY A 41 -4.46 -6.66 -3.35
C GLY A 41 -3.05 -6.55 -3.90
N ILE A 42 -2.71 -7.45 -4.80
CA ILE A 42 -1.51 -7.34 -5.63
C ILE A 42 -1.85 -7.75 -7.05
N GLY A 43 -1.43 -6.98 -8.04
CA GLY A 43 -1.74 -7.22 -9.45
C GLY A 43 -0.58 -6.78 -10.34
N LEU A 44 -0.25 -7.59 -11.34
CA LEU A 44 0.62 -7.16 -12.42
C LEU A 44 -0.26 -6.51 -13.50
N VAL A 45 0.01 -5.24 -13.79
CA VAL A 45 -0.68 -4.42 -14.80
C VAL A 45 0.05 -4.58 -16.14
N THR A 46 -0.64 -4.28 -17.25
CA THR A 46 -0.22 -4.57 -18.64
C THR A 46 1.10 -3.96 -19.12
N ASP A 47 1.79 -3.17 -18.29
CA ASP A 47 3.02 -2.45 -18.67
C ASP A 47 4.24 -2.85 -17.81
N GLY A 48 4.24 -4.04 -17.19
CA GLY A 48 5.33 -4.43 -16.29
C GLY A 48 5.33 -3.61 -15.00
N CYS A 49 4.15 -3.22 -14.53
CA CYS A 49 3.98 -2.49 -13.28
C CYS A 49 3.19 -3.34 -12.28
N LEU A 50 3.74 -3.48 -11.09
CA LEU A 50 3.11 -4.14 -9.97
C LEU A 50 2.28 -3.12 -9.18
N ARG A 51 0.96 -3.31 -9.18
CA ARG A 51 0.00 -2.56 -8.40
C ARG A 51 -0.21 -3.26 -7.06
N LEU A 52 0.06 -2.56 -5.97
CA LEU A 52 -0.14 -2.98 -4.59
C LEU A 52 -1.29 -2.15 -4.01
N GLU A 53 -2.28 -2.78 -3.39
CA GLU A 53 -3.45 -2.08 -2.84
C GLU A 53 -3.79 -2.59 -1.45
N VAL A 54 -4.15 -1.68 -0.55
CA VAL A 54 -4.58 -1.98 0.82
C VAL A 54 -5.88 -1.26 1.08
N HIS A 55 -6.95 -2.02 1.27
CA HIS A 55 -8.30 -1.51 1.49
C HIS A 55 -8.69 -1.64 2.95
N ASP A 56 -9.03 -0.52 3.57
CA ASP A 56 -9.59 -0.48 4.92
C ASP A 56 -11.12 -0.61 4.90
N HIS A 57 -11.75 -0.87 6.04
CA HIS A 57 -13.22 -0.91 6.20
C HIS A 57 -13.72 0.33 6.97
N GLY A 58 -12.94 1.42 6.97
CA GLY A 58 -13.21 2.60 7.77
C GLY A 58 -14.50 3.29 7.30
N ARG A 59 -15.24 3.89 8.25
CA ARG A 59 -16.41 4.72 7.89
C ARG A 59 -15.99 5.95 7.08
N PRO A 60 -16.83 6.42 6.13
CA PRO A 60 -16.54 7.64 5.38
C PRO A 60 -16.33 8.82 6.34
N GLY A 61 -15.17 9.48 6.23
CA GLY A 61 -14.81 10.65 7.06
C GLY A 61 -13.67 10.42 8.06
N HIS A 62 -13.22 9.17 8.25
CA HIS A 62 -12.07 8.83 9.10
C HIS A 62 -10.90 8.26 8.29
N GLY A 63 -10.75 8.73 7.04
CA GLY A 63 -9.68 8.24 6.19
C GLY A 63 -8.31 8.63 6.73
N LEU A 64 -7.32 7.80 6.40
CA LEU A 64 -5.90 8.16 6.50
C LEU A 64 -5.77 9.61 6.05
N PRO A 65 -5.45 10.55 6.96
CA PRO A 65 -5.24 11.90 6.53
C PRO A 65 -4.14 11.83 5.49
N ARG A 66 -4.31 12.59 4.40
CA ARG A 66 -3.22 12.94 3.48
C ARG A 66 -2.21 13.76 4.29
N ARG A 67 -1.54 13.11 5.25
CA ARG A 67 -0.56 13.73 6.11
C ARG A 67 0.70 13.81 5.27
N GLU A 68 1.03 15.03 4.90
CA GLU A 68 2.39 15.40 4.57
C GLU A 68 3.29 14.87 5.71
N PRO A 69 4.39 14.18 5.39
CA PRO A 69 5.27 13.58 6.39
C PRO A 69 5.74 14.67 7.37
N CYS A 70 5.24 14.63 8.60
CA CYS A 70 5.67 15.53 9.67
C CYS A 70 6.84 14.88 10.39
N ALA A 71 7.95 15.61 10.50
CA ALA A 71 9.27 15.15 10.95
C ALA A 71 9.36 14.55 12.38
N GLY A 72 8.25 14.44 13.11
CA GLY A 72 8.19 13.93 14.48
C GLY A 72 7.40 12.63 14.68
N ASP A 73 6.70 12.12 13.67
CA ASP A 73 5.98 10.84 13.76
C ASP A 73 6.91 9.70 13.30
N GLU A 74 7.03 8.61 14.07
CA GLU A 74 7.62 7.37 13.54
C GLU A 74 6.89 6.89 12.27
N GLY A 75 5.61 7.26 12.12
CA GLY A 75 4.81 7.05 10.91
C GLY A 75 5.26 7.86 9.68
N GLY A 76 6.07 8.91 9.86
CA GLY A 76 6.67 9.66 8.76
C GLY A 76 7.71 8.84 7.99
N ARG A 77 8.40 7.90 8.65
CA ARG A 77 9.41 7.05 8.00
C ARG A 77 8.81 6.00 7.07
N GLY A 78 7.65 5.45 7.45
CA GLY A 78 6.94 4.47 6.62
C GLY A 78 6.44 5.07 5.31
N LEU A 79 5.90 6.30 5.37
CA LEU A 79 5.52 7.04 4.15
C LEU A 79 6.74 7.47 3.32
N LEU A 80 7.85 7.88 3.95
CA LEU A 80 9.10 8.17 3.23
C LEU A 80 9.65 6.93 2.50
N LEU A 81 9.47 5.74 3.08
CA LEU A 81 9.85 4.48 2.45
C LEU A 81 8.96 4.19 1.24
N VAL A 82 7.63 4.40 1.38
CA VAL A 82 6.70 4.27 0.26
C VAL A 82 6.99 5.28 -0.85
N GLU A 83 7.29 6.54 -0.49
CA GLU A 83 7.71 7.58 -1.44
C GLU A 83 9.04 7.27 -2.14
N GLY A 84 9.96 6.58 -1.46
CA GLY A 84 11.27 6.24 -2.00
C GLY A 84 11.30 4.99 -2.89
N LEU A 85 10.38 4.04 -2.67
CA LEU A 85 10.34 2.77 -3.41
C LEU A 85 9.24 2.71 -4.47
N ALA A 86 8.11 3.40 -4.28
CA ALA A 86 7.02 3.37 -5.24
C ALA A 86 7.24 4.42 -6.34
N ASP A 87 6.98 4.06 -7.60
CA ASP A 87 6.99 5.03 -8.71
C ASP A 87 5.83 6.04 -8.57
N ALA A 88 4.71 5.56 -8.04
CA ALA A 88 3.55 6.37 -7.72
C ALA A 88 2.76 5.71 -6.60
N TRP A 89 2.19 6.51 -5.71
CA TRP A 89 1.27 6.02 -4.69
C TRP A 89 0.16 7.04 -4.44
N GLY A 90 -0.94 6.59 -3.85
CA GLY A 90 -2.09 7.44 -3.59
C GLY A 90 -3.13 6.79 -2.71
N VAL A 91 -4.20 7.54 -2.43
CA VAL A 91 -5.34 7.09 -1.62
C VAL A 91 -6.61 7.35 -2.41
N ASP A 92 -7.36 6.29 -2.65
CA ASP A 92 -8.65 6.30 -3.32
C ASP A 92 -9.77 5.81 -2.41
N ARG A 93 -11.02 5.95 -2.87
CA ARG A 93 -12.16 5.27 -2.24
C ARG A 93 -12.21 3.82 -2.67
N SER A 94 -12.26 2.93 -1.68
CA SER A 94 -12.41 1.51 -1.93
C SER A 94 -13.84 1.19 -2.37
N ARG A 95 -14.01 0.81 -3.65
CA ARG A 95 -15.29 0.29 -4.14
C ARG A 95 -15.65 -1.09 -3.56
N LEU A 96 -14.66 -1.80 -3.01
CA LEU A 96 -14.83 -3.14 -2.43
C LEU A 96 -15.37 -3.09 -1.00
N THR A 97 -14.97 -2.09 -0.22
CA THR A 97 -15.21 -2.04 1.23
C THR A 97 -16.00 -0.81 1.66
N GLY A 98 -16.14 0.20 0.79
CA GLY A 98 -16.72 1.50 1.14
C GLY A 98 -15.78 2.41 1.96
N GLY A 99 -14.63 1.89 2.40
CA GLY A 99 -13.58 2.62 3.10
C GLY A 99 -12.60 3.31 2.14
N ASN A 100 -11.33 3.39 2.54
CA ASN A 100 -10.25 3.89 1.68
C ASN A 100 -9.42 2.73 1.12
N ALA A 101 -8.76 3.00 0.01
CA ALA A 101 -7.80 2.12 -0.64
C ALA A 101 -6.51 2.91 -0.82
N VAL A 102 -5.45 2.53 -0.10
CA VAL A 102 -4.11 3.06 -0.38
C VAL A 102 -3.47 2.15 -1.41
N TRP A 103 -2.83 2.75 -2.41
CA TRP A 103 -2.19 2.00 -3.47
C TRP A 103 -0.77 2.52 -3.74
N ALA A 104 0.08 1.62 -4.23
CA ALA A 104 1.42 1.91 -4.70
C ALA A 104 1.69 1.13 -6.00
N ASN A 105 2.41 1.76 -6.90
CA ASN A 105 2.88 1.20 -8.16
C ASN A 105 4.39 0.99 -8.06
N LEU A 106 4.86 -0.17 -8.50
CA LEU A 106 6.27 -0.54 -8.54
C LEU A 106 6.60 -1.14 -9.92
N THR A 107 7.56 -0.56 -10.62
CA THR A 107 8.03 -1.04 -11.93
C THR A 107 8.83 -2.32 -11.74
N VAL A 108 8.63 -3.26 -12.67
CA VAL A 108 9.16 -4.63 -12.62
C VAL A 108 10.30 -4.81 -13.61
#